data_AF-A0A7S2UQX0-F1
#
_entry.id   AF-A0A7S2UQX0-F1
#
_cell.length_a   1.000
_cell.length_b   1.000
_cell.length_c   1.000
_cell.angle_alpha   90.00
_cell.angle_beta   90.00
_cell.angle_gamma   90.00
#
_symmetry.space_group_name_H-M   'P 1'
#
loop_
_entity.id
_entity.type
_entity.pdbx_description
1 polymer ?
#
loop_
_entity_poly.entity_id
_entity_poly.type
_entity_poly.pdbx_seq_one_letter_code
_entity_poly.pdbx_strand_id
1 'polypeptide(L)'
;EGKPRPGMSSKLRQCQKFVEIVGNLISSFKQDQQTCISVVDMGCGRGYLTFSLHSYLQRTYQQSKDAASCRVKSRGIDVRPKLVQEMNGIARELGPSFDGLDFCEGTIEQIMTSENDKTTGSMHPQDEKDGDLNILIALHACDTATDDALWFGIDRQCDIIVTAPCCHKEVRRQLDVHVAGSGKGDHQHPYGDVLRHNIYRERMAETVTDSLRALLLELAHYHVQVFEFIGGEHTSKNVMIVATKLPNPRSDADLMDIQDRIQALAHLHGVSKQRLSTWMGKVVLAPENAENMDDTTPPQTANHKKLSPKRMPPLVS
;
A
#
# COMPACT_ATOMS: atom_id res chain seq x y z
N GLU A 1 31.74 -8.10 -11.94
CA GLU A 1 32.10 -8.59 -10.58
C GLU A 1 30.98 -8.49 -9.52
N GLY A 2 29.79 -7.92 -9.80
CA GLY A 2 28.69 -7.91 -8.83
C GLY A 2 28.89 -7.05 -7.57
N LYS A 3 30.03 -6.36 -7.45
CA LYS A 3 30.33 -5.45 -6.33
C LYS A 3 29.58 -4.12 -6.50
N PRO A 4 29.03 -3.54 -5.41
CA PRO A 4 28.42 -2.22 -5.47
C PRO A 4 29.48 -1.18 -5.84
N ARG A 5 29.08 -0.15 -6.60
CA ARG A 5 29.93 1.02 -6.84
C ARG A 5 30.25 1.71 -5.50
N PRO A 6 31.38 2.43 -5.38
CA PRO A 6 31.67 3.24 -4.20
C PRO A 6 30.47 4.13 -3.82
N GLY A 7 30.07 4.11 -2.54
CA GLY A 7 28.90 4.83 -2.03
C GLY A 7 27.54 4.13 -2.16
N MET A 8 27.46 2.95 -2.80
CA MET A 8 26.20 2.22 -3.02
C MET A 8 25.96 1.06 -2.05
N SER A 9 26.81 0.89 -1.03
CA SER A 9 26.70 -0.21 -0.06
C SER A 9 25.40 -0.16 0.76
N SER A 10 24.99 1.03 1.23
CA SER A 10 23.74 1.21 1.97
C SER A 10 22.52 0.85 1.12
N LYS A 11 22.50 1.28 -0.15
CA LYS A 11 21.42 0.95 -1.08
C LYS A 11 21.36 -0.54 -1.39
N LEU A 12 22.51 -1.21 -1.53
CA LEU A 12 22.56 -2.66 -1.71
C LEU A 12 21.99 -3.39 -0.49
N ARG A 13 22.36 -2.98 0.72
CA ARG A 13 21.82 -3.54 1.98
C ARG A 13 20.30 -3.38 2.05
N GLN A 14 19.79 -2.21 1.66
CA GLN A 14 18.35 -1.94 1.58
C GLN A 14 17.66 -2.92 0.62
N CYS A 15 18.25 -3.16 -0.57
CA CYS A 15 17.70 -4.12 -1.53
C CYS A 15 17.72 -5.55 -1.00
N GLN A 16 18.82 -5.97 -0.36
CA GLN A 16 18.94 -7.31 0.21
C GLN A 16 17.93 -7.55 1.32
N LYS A 17 17.78 -6.60 2.25
CA LYS A 17 16.82 -6.73 3.35
C LYS A 17 15.38 -6.73 2.85
N PHE A 18 15.08 -5.91 1.86
CA PHE A 18 13.77 -5.93 1.20
C PHE A 18 13.46 -7.30 0.58
N VAL A 19 14.40 -7.84 -0.20
CA VAL A 19 14.24 -9.17 -0.82
C VAL A 19 14.08 -10.27 0.23
N GLU A 20 14.81 -10.19 1.34
CA GLU A 20 14.67 -11.13 2.47
C GLU A 20 13.27 -11.07 3.09
N ILE A 21 12.74 -9.87 3.34
CA ILE A 21 11.39 -9.67 3.87
C ILE A 21 10.35 -10.27 2.92
N VAL A 22 10.38 -9.88 1.64
CA VAL A 22 9.41 -10.36 0.65
C VAL A 22 9.54 -11.88 0.44
N GLY A 23 10.76 -12.41 0.38
CA GLY A 23 11.00 -13.84 0.26
C GLY A 23 10.40 -14.65 1.40
N ASN A 24 10.53 -14.17 2.65
CA ASN A 24 9.94 -14.81 3.83
C ASN A 24 8.41 -14.74 3.85
N LEU A 25 7.83 -13.64 3.34
CA LEU A 25 6.37 -13.53 3.20
C LEU A 25 5.83 -14.54 2.19
N ILE A 26 6.49 -14.65 1.04
CA ILE A 26 6.11 -15.59 -0.02
C ILE A 26 6.21 -17.04 0.46
N SER A 27 7.30 -17.41 1.15
CA SER A 27 7.48 -18.78 1.64
C SER A 27 6.43 -19.19 2.68
N SER A 28 5.86 -18.22 3.40
CA SER A 28 4.81 -18.44 4.40
C SER A 28 3.42 -18.62 3.78
N PHE A 29 3.20 -18.22 2.52
CA PHE A 29 1.87 -18.22 1.89
C PHE A 29 1.40 -19.57 1.37
N LYS A 30 2.30 -20.41 0.83
CA LYS A 30 2.09 -21.85 0.48
C LYS A 30 3.29 -22.40 -0.29
N GLN A 31 3.82 -23.56 0.09
CA GLN A 31 5.01 -24.17 -0.51
C GLN A 31 4.74 -25.12 -1.70
N ASP A 32 3.51 -25.56 -1.95
CA ASP A 32 3.28 -26.75 -2.80
C ASP A 32 2.35 -26.58 -4.02
N GLN A 33 1.85 -25.38 -4.32
CA GLN A 33 0.83 -25.19 -5.38
C GLN A 33 1.01 -23.96 -6.29
N GLN A 34 2.15 -23.27 -6.24
CA GLN A 34 2.29 -22.00 -6.95
C GLN A 34 2.54 -22.18 -8.45
N THR A 35 1.56 -21.81 -9.27
CA THR A 35 1.67 -21.88 -10.74
C THR A 35 2.32 -20.65 -11.36
N CYS A 36 2.15 -19.48 -10.74
CA CYS A 36 2.76 -18.22 -11.17
C CYS A 36 2.95 -17.30 -9.97
N ILE A 37 4.08 -16.58 -9.93
CA ILE A 37 4.29 -15.46 -9.00
C ILE A 37 4.27 -14.18 -9.85
N SER A 38 3.26 -13.34 -9.64
CA SER A 38 3.11 -12.05 -10.31
C SER A 38 3.43 -10.93 -9.34
N VAL A 39 4.35 -10.04 -9.73
CA VAL A 39 4.75 -8.89 -8.93
C VAL A 39 4.49 -7.62 -9.71
N VAL A 40 3.80 -6.66 -9.10
CA VAL A 40 3.68 -5.29 -9.62
C VAL A 40 4.36 -4.33 -8.64
N ASP A 41 5.32 -3.56 -9.14
CA ASP A 41 6.06 -2.53 -8.39
C ASP A 41 5.65 -1.13 -8.86
N MET A 42 4.82 -0.48 -8.06
CA MET A 42 4.26 0.84 -8.34
C MET A 42 5.16 1.96 -7.85
N GLY A 43 5.67 2.75 -8.79
CA GLY A 43 6.70 3.76 -8.51
C GLY A 43 8.08 3.13 -8.39
N CYS A 44 8.41 2.21 -9.29
CA CYS A 44 9.60 1.36 -9.23
C CYS A 44 10.93 2.14 -9.37
N GLY A 45 10.88 3.39 -9.84
CA GLY A 45 12.06 4.23 -9.99
C GLY A 45 13.06 3.61 -10.95
N ARG A 46 14.32 3.50 -10.54
CA ARG A 46 15.40 2.87 -11.34
C ARG A 46 15.36 1.33 -11.33
N GLY A 47 14.30 0.73 -10.77
CA GLY A 47 14.06 -0.71 -10.82
C GLY A 47 15.00 -1.57 -9.97
N TYR A 48 15.90 -1.02 -9.15
CA TYR A 48 16.86 -1.83 -8.38
C TYR A 48 16.19 -2.93 -7.56
N LEU A 49 15.08 -2.61 -6.90
CA LEU A 49 14.32 -3.54 -6.08
C LEU A 49 13.54 -4.51 -6.95
N THR A 50 12.90 -4.03 -8.02
CA THR A 50 12.21 -4.85 -9.03
C THR A 50 13.15 -5.90 -9.62
N PHE A 51 14.33 -5.51 -10.10
CA PHE A 51 15.35 -6.42 -10.64
C PHE A 51 15.88 -7.40 -9.59
N SER A 52 16.17 -6.91 -8.38
CA SER A 52 16.73 -7.74 -7.29
C SER A 52 15.74 -8.81 -6.85
N LEU A 53 14.47 -8.41 -6.67
CA LEU A 53 13.39 -9.30 -6.29
C LEU A 53 13.10 -10.29 -7.42
N HIS A 54 12.93 -9.82 -8.66
CA HIS A 54 12.72 -10.70 -9.82
C HIS A 54 13.82 -11.76 -9.92
N SER A 55 15.09 -11.35 -9.86
CA SER A 55 16.23 -12.26 -9.90
C SER A 55 16.24 -13.28 -8.76
N TYR A 56 15.84 -12.86 -7.55
CA TYR A 56 15.73 -13.76 -6.40
C TYR A 56 14.59 -14.77 -6.58
N LEU A 57 13.40 -14.31 -6.99
CA LEU A 57 12.24 -15.16 -7.22
C LEU A 57 12.51 -16.15 -8.36
N GLN A 58 13.08 -15.68 -9.46
CA GLN A 58 13.47 -16.52 -10.60
C GLN A 58 14.40 -17.65 -10.15
N ARG A 59 15.43 -17.34 -9.36
CA ARG A 59 16.37 -18.36 -8.85
C ARG A 59 15.73 -19.32 -7.85
N THR A 60 14.83 -18.82 -7.02
CA THR A 60 14.22 -19.59 -5.93
C THR A 60 13.11 -20.52 -6.43
N TYR A 61 12.26 -20.04 -7.35
CA TYR A 61 11.02 -20.73 -7.72
C TYR A 61 11.02 -21.30 -9.14
N GLN A 62 11.85 -20.80 -10.06
CA GLN A 62 11.90 -21.32 -11.44
C GLN A 62 12.81 -22.56 -11.61
N GLN A 63 13.55 -22.96 -10.56
CA GLN A 63 14.43 -24.14 -10.57
C GLN A 63 13.78 -25.42 -10.00
N SER A 64 12.50 -25.37 -9.65
CA SER A 64 11.70 -26.58 -9.34
C SER A 64 11.75 -27.54 -10.53
N LYS A 65 12.03 -28.84 -10.28
CA LYS A 65 12.34 -29.86 -11.30
C LYS A 65 11.24 -30.09 -12.35
N ASP A 66 10.03 -29.61 -12.10
CA ASP A 66 9.00 -29.49 -13.13
C ASP A 66 9.10 -28.12 -13.81
N ALA A 67 9.79 -28.07 -14.96
CA ALA A 67 9.92 -26.88 -15.81
C ALA A 67 8.58 -26.28 -16.28
N ALA A 68 7.45 -26.93 -15.98
CA ALA A 68 6.09 -26.48 -16.23
C ALA A 68 5.40 -25.81 -15.01
N SER A 69 6.02 -25.81 -13.81
CA SER A 69 5.28 -25.63 -12.55
C SER A 69 5.21 -24.21 -11.99
N CYS A 70 6.21 -23.33 -12.14
CA CYS A 70 6.13 -21.97 -11.58
C CYS A 70 6.79 -20.92 -12.49
N ARG A 71 6.02 -19.92 -12.91
CA ARG A 71 6.48 -18.79 -13.74
C ARG A 71 6.58 -17.52 -12.90
N VAL A 72 7.73 -16.85 -12.88
CA VAL A 72 7.85 -15.53 -12.27
C VAL A 72 7.60 -14.45 -13.30
N LYS A 73 6.69 -13.52 -12.98
CA LYS A 73 6.45 -12.29 -13.73
C LYS A 73 6.61 -11.10 -12.81
N SER A 74 7.25 -10.05 -13.30
CA SER A 74 7.42 -8.82 -12.55
C SER A 74 7.24 -7.64 -13.48
N ARG A 75 6.48 -6.64 -13.04
CA ARG A 75 6.26 -5.42 -13.79
C ARG A 75 6.54 -4.21 -12.93
N GLY A 76 7.44 -3.35 -13.39
CA GLY A 76 7.67 -2.04 -12.78
C GLY A 76 6.88 -0.94 -13.48
N ILE A 77 6.21 -0.09 -12.71
CA ILE A 77 5.47 1.08 -13.20
C ILE A 77 6.21 2.35 -12.80
N ASP A 78 6.53 3.21 -13.77
CA ASP A 78 7.07 4.55 -13.52
C ASP A 78 6.51 5.56 -14.52
N VAL A 79 6.38 6.81 -14.10
CA VAL A 79 5.83 7.89 -14.94
C VAL A 79 6.83 8.44 -15.96
N ARG A 80 8.11 8.03 -15.91
CA ARG A 80 9.18 8.59 -16.76
C ARG A 80 9.46 7.66 -17.94
N PRO A 81 9.01 7.99 -19.17
CA PRO A 81 9.21 7.15 -20.36
C PRO A 81 10.68 6.75 -20.59
N LYS A 82 11.60 7.72 -20.42
CA LYS A 82 13.04 7.47 -20.61
C LYS A 82 13.56 6.39 -19.64
N LEU A 83 13.09 6.39 -18.39
CA LEU A 83 13.54 5.43 -17.40
C LEU A 83 12.95 4.04 -17.69
N VAL A 84 11.68 3.99 -18.11
CA VAL A 84 11.03 2.75 -18.56
C VAL A 84 11.75 2.13 -19.75
N GLN A 85 12.13 2.93 -20.74
CA GLN A 85 12.91 2.46 -21.90
C GLN A 85 14.29 1.92 -21.50
N GLU A 86 14.98 2.63 -20.60
CA GLU A 86 16.29 2.22 -20.05
C GLU A 86 16.18 0.88 -19.31
N MET A 87 15.22 0.73 -18.40
CA MET A 87 15.03 -0.49 -17.61
C MET A 87 14.66 -1.69 -18.49
N ASN A 88 13.78 -1.51 -19.48
CA ASN A 88 13.48 -2.57 -20.45
C ASN A 88 14.70 -2.93 -21.31
N GLY A 89 15.57 -1.96 -21.63
CA GLY A 89 16.85 -2.21 -22.28
C GLY A 89 17.76 -3.10 -21.44
N ILE A 90 17.92 -2.75 -20.17
CA ILE A 90 18.71 -3.53 -19.21
C ILE A 90 18.14 -4.95 -19.04
N ALA A 91 16.82 -5.10 -18.92
CA ALA A 91 16.19 -6.43 -18.81
C ALA A 91 16.53 -7.33 -20.02
N ARG A 92 16.47 -6.77 -21.25
CA ARG A 92 16.87 -7.50 -22.46
C ARG A 92 18.35 -7.86 -22.50
N GLU A 93 19.23 -6.95 -22.07
CA GLU A 93 20.68 -7.18 -22.04
C GLU A 93 21.08 -8.27 -21.03
N LEU A 94 20.33 -8.42 -19.93
CA LEU A 94 20.56 -9.46 -18.92
C LEU A 94 20.10 -10.86 -19.37
N GLY A 95 19.35 -10.96 -20.47
CA GLY A 95 19.04 -12.22 -21.15
C GLY A 95 17.84 -13.00 -20.58
N PRO A 96 17.68 -14.28 -20.98
CA PRO A 96 16.43 -15.04 -20.81
C PRO A 96 15.91 -15.19 -19.38
N SER A 97 16.81 -15.10 -18.38
CA SER A 97 16.43 -15.10 -16.96
C SER A 97 15.59 -13.90 -16.54
N PHE A 98 15.42 -12.90 -17.41
CA PHE A 98 14.63 -11.68 -17.19
C PHE A 98 13.51 -11.51 -18.22
N ASP A 99 13.17 -12.53 -19.03
CA ASP A 99 12.06 -12.45 -20.00
C ASP A 99 10.69 -12.23 -19.33
N GLY A 100 10.58 -12.59 -18.04
CA GLY A 100 9.40 -12.34 -17.21
C GLY A 100 9.37 -10.95 -16.56
N LEU A 101 10.38 -10.09 -16.79
CA LEU A 101 10.48 -8.75 -16.23
C LEU A 101 10.25 -7.70 -17.32
N ASP A 102 9.26 -6.83 -17.11
CA ASP A 102 9.03 -5.68 -17.96
C ASP A 102 8.74 -4.40 -17.15
N PHE A 103 8.75 -3.27 -17.85
CA PHE A 103 8.44 -1.97 -17.28
C PHE A 103 7.46 -1.23 -18.17
N CYS A 104 6.49 -0.56 -17.58
CA CYS A 104 5.49 0.23 -18.29
C CYS A 104 5.43 1.68 -17.80
N GLU A 105 5.12 2.58 -18.73
CA GLU A 105 4.85 3.97 -18.40
C GLU A 105 3.41 4.11 -17.88
N GLY A 106 3.25 4.78 -16.74
CA GLY A 106 1.93 5.11 -16.23
C GLY A 106 1.96 5.69 -14.83
N THR A 107 0.91 6.43 -14.49
CA THR A 107 0.58 6.73 -13.10
C THR A 107 -0.25 5.60 -12.51
N ILE A 108 -0.22 5.46 -11.18
CA ILE A 108 -1.04 4.48 -10.46
C ILE A 108 -2.53 4.74 -10.74
N GLU A 109 -2.96 6.00 -10.72
CA GLU A 109 -4.34 6.41 -11.01
C GLU A 109 -4.81 6.05 -12.42
N GLN A 110 -3.97 6.26 -13.45
CA GLN A 110 -4.32 5.87 -14.83
C GLN A 110 -4.51 4.36 -14.96
N ILE A 111 -3.67 3.58 -14.30
CA ILE A 111 -3.74 2.11 -14.32
C ILE A 111 -5.00 1.62 -13.61
N MET A 112 -5.41 2.28 -12.52
CA MET A 112 -6.65 1.95 -11.80
C MET A 112 -7.91 2.30 -12.59
N THR A 113 -7.88 3.39 -13.38
CA THR A 113 -9.08 3.95 -14.03
C THR A 113 -9.28 3.51 -15.47
N SER A 114 -8.28 2.89 -16.08
CA SER A 114 -8.37 2.38 -17.46
C SER A 114 -9.10 1.02 -17.46
N GLU A 115 -10.39 1.03 -17.83
CA GLU A 115 -11.28 -0.15 -17.88
C GLU A 115 -10.81 -1.26 -18.85
N ASN A 116 -9.78 -1.01 -19.67
CA ASN A 116 -9.26 -1.95 -20.68
C ASN A 116 -7.76 -2.24 -20.52
N ASP A 117 -7.19 -1.97 -19.35
CA ASP A 117 -5.74 -1.93 -19.25
C ASP A 117 -5.06 -3.30 -19.16
N LYS A 118 -4.65 -3.81 -20.33
CA LYS A 118 -3.75 -4.96 -20.47
C LYS A 118 -2.37 -4.70 -19.88
N THR A 119 -2.01 -3.46 -19.48
CA THR A 119 -0.69 -3.13 -18.93
C THR A 119 -0.43 -3.70 -17.55
N THR A 120 -1.44 -4.12 -16.78
CA THR A 120 -1.22 -4.83 -15.50
C THR A 120 -1.23 -6.35 -15.63
N GLY A 121 -1.35 -6.85 -16.87
CA GLY A 121 -1.26 -8.25 -17.31
C GLY A 121 -1.40 -9.30 -16.19
N SER A 122 -2.56 -9.97 -16.15
CA SER A 122 -2.84 -11.12 -15.29
C SER A 122 -3.01 -10.85 -13.79
N MET A 123 -2.98 -9.60 -13.32
CA MET A 123 -3.44 -9.26 -11.96
C MET A 123 -4.90 -8.78 -11.94
N HIS A 124 -5.73 -9.34 -12.81
CA HIS A 124 -7.17 -9.13 -12.72
C HIS A 124 -7.76 -10.35 -12.01
N PRO A 125 -8.67 -10.18 -11.03
CA PRO A 125 -9.27 -11.33 -10.31
C PRO A 125 -9.94 -12.37 -11.23
N GLN A 126 -10.28 -11.98 -12.46
CA GLN A 126 -10.88 -12.86 -13.48
C GLN A 126 -9.85 -13.66 -14.29
N ASP A 127 -8.58 -13.24 -14.28
CA ASP A 127 -7.46 -13.90 -14.96
C ASP A 127 -6.65 -14.81 -14.01
N GLU A 128 -6.95 -14.77 -12.71
CA GLU A 128 -6.28 -15.57 -11.67
C GLU A 128 -6.62 -17.05 -11.82
N LYS A 129 -5.58 -17.88 -11.90
CA LYS A 129 -5.73 -19.33 -11.76
C LYS A 129 -5.52 -19.73 -10.31
N ASP A 130 -6.18 -20.81 -9.90
CA ASP A 130 -5.95 -21.40 -8.59
C ASP A 130 -4.47 -21.75 -8.42
N GLY A 131 -3.83 -21.18 -7.40
CA GLY A 131 -2.39 -21.29 -7.16
C GLY A 131 -1.52 -20.12 -7.65
N ASP A 132 -2.05 -19.11 -8.31
CA ASP A 132 -1.26 -17.89 -8.61
C ASP A 132 -1.05 -17.05 -7.34
N LEU A 133 0.13 -16.44 -7.21
CA LEU A 133 0.48 -15.55 -6.11
C LEU A 133 0.70 -14.12 -6.62
N ASN A 134 -0.13 -13.20 -6.14
CA ASN A 134 -0.21 -11.82 -6.60
C ASN A 134 0.34 -10.85 -5.55
N ILE A 135 1.39 -10.12 -5.92
CA ILE A 135 2.16 -9.28 -5.01
C ILE A 135 2.20 -7.85 -5.52
N LEU A 136 1.77 -6.92 -4.68
CA LEU A 136 1.94 -5.49 -4.90
C LEU A 136 3.08 -4.94 -4.04
N ILE A 137 3.92 -4.10 -4.66
CA ILE A 137 4.99 -3.35 -4.00
C ILE A 137 4.80 -1.86 -4.31
N ALA A 138 4.91 -1.00 -3.31
CA ALA A 138 4.94 0.46 -3.48
C ALA A 138 5.80 1.13 -2.40
N LEU A 139 7.10 1.31 -2.67
CA LEU A 139 8.07 1.76 -1.67
C LEU A 139 8.42 3.24 -1.74
N HIS A 140 8.17 3.87 -2.90
CA HIS A 140 8.43 5.29 -3.12
C HIS A 140 7.25 6.00 -3.80
N ALA A 141 6.07 5.37 -3.78
CA ALA A 141 4.84 6.10 -4.03
C ALA A 141 4.69 7.13 -2.91
N CYS A 142 4.68 8.42 -3.27
CA CYS A 142 4.65 9.52 -2.30
C CYS A 142 3.22 9.97 -2.00
N ASP A 143 2.95 10.28 -0.74
CA ASP A 143 1.73 10.95 -0.28
C ASP A 143 0.50 10.10 -0.64
N THR A 144 -0.48 10.66 -1.35
CA THR A 144 -1.68 9.94 -1.77
C THR A 144 -1.41 8.85 -2.81
N ALA A 145 -0.24 8.85 -3.47
CA ALA A 145 0.12 7.79 -4.40
C ALA A 145 0.33 6.44 -3.68
N THR A 146 0.73 6.44 -2.40
CA THR A 146 0.77 5.21 -1.60
C THR A 146 -0.65 4.67 -1.42
N ASP A 147 -1.61 5.55 -1.13
CA ASP A 147 -3.02 5.18 -0.93
C ASP A 147 -3.68 4.66 -2.21
N ASP A 148 -3.34 5.25 -3.35
CA ASP A 148 -3.73 4.75 -4.68
C ASP A 148 -3.15 3.34 -4.92
N ALA A 149 -1.89 3.09 -4.55
CA ALA A 149 -1.32 1.73 -4.67
C ALA A 149 -2.03 0.75 -3.73
N LEU A 150 -2.25 1.11 -2.47
CA LEU A 150 -2.96 0.27 -1.51
C LEU A 150 -4.35 -0.09 -2.02
N TRP A 151 -5.09 0.88 -2.59
CA TRP A 151 -6.38 0.61 -3.21
C TRP A 151 -6.25 -0.35 -4.39
N PHE A 152 -5.28 -0.17 -5.28
CA PHE A 152 -5.03 -1.13 -6.37
C PHE A 152 -4.81 -2.55 -5.83
N GLY A 153 -4.04 -2.70 -4.76
CA GLY A 153 -3.79 -4.01 -4.15
C GLY A 153 -5.05 -4.66 -3.60
N ILE A 154 -5.92 -3.87 -2.95
CA ILE A 154 -7.21 -4.32 -2.40
C ILE A 154 -8.19 -4.68 -3.53
N ASP A 155 -8.36 -3.79 -4.51
CA ASP A 155 -9.26 -3.96 -5.65
C ASP A 155 -8.87 -5.17 -6.51
N ARG A 156 -7.57 -5.37 -6.73
CA ARG A 156 -7.02 -6.54 -7.42
C ARG A 156 -6.80 -7.75 -6.53
N GLN A 157 -7.24 -7.69 -5.27
CA GLN A 157 -7.27 -8.84 -4.38
C GLN A 157 -5.90 -9.51 -4.15
N CYS A 158 -4.80 -8.74 -4.24
CA CYS A 158 -3.43 -9.23 -4.07
C CYS A 158 -3.27 -10.03 -2.78
N ASP A 159 -2.49 -11.11 -2.83
CA ASP A 159 -2.17 -11.93 -1.66
C ASP A 159 -1.24 -11.19 -0.69
N ILE A 160 -0.30 -10.43 -1.24
CA ILE A 160 0.70 -9.70 -0.46
C ILE A 160 0.77 -8.26 -0.98
N ILE A 161 0.68 -7.29 -0.06
CA ILE A 161 0.89 -5.86 -0.32
C ILE A 161 2.04 -5.38 0.56
N VAL A 162 3.08 -4.78 -0.03
CA VAL A 162 4.23 -4.26 0.69
C VAL A 162 4.46 -2.80 0.34
N THR A 163 4.39 -1.93 1.34
CA THR A 163 4.62 -0.49 1.15
C THR A 163 5.62 0.07 2.15
N ALA A 164 6.42 1.03 1.71
CA ALA A 164 7.26 1.85 2.56
C ALA A 164 6.74 3.29 2.44
N PRO A 165 5.68 3.64 3.19
CA PRO A 165 5.07 4.96 3.11
C PRO A 165 6.12 6.01 3.47
N CYS A 166 6.14 7.09 2.69
CA CYS A 166 7.18 8.09 2.85
C CYS A 166 6.65 9.52 2.98
N CYS A 167 5.41 9.82 2.60
CA CYS A 167 4.85 11.16 2.80
C CYS A 167 3.47 11.10 3.46
N HIS A 168 3.16 12.18 4.15
CA HIS A 168 2.01 12.31 5.05
C HIS A 168 1.35 13.70 4.91
N LYS A 169 1.40 14.32 3.71
CA LYS A 169 0.98 15.72 3.55
C LYS A 169 -0.53 15.89 3.67
N GLU A 170 -1.32 14.89 3.28
CA GLU A 170 -2.78 14.90 3.44
C GLU A 170 -3.18 15.03 4.91
N VAL A 171 -2.68 14.14 5.78
CA VAL A 171 -2.95 14.16 7.22
C VAL A 171 -2.27 15.36 7.90
N ARG A 172 -1.02 15.68 7.54
CA ARG A 172 -0.29 16.81 8.16
C ARG A 172 -1.01 18.14 8.00
N ARG A 173 -1.62 18.39 6.83
CA ARG A 173 -2.37 19.63 6.59
C ARG A 173 -3.58 19.76 7.52
N GLN A 174 -4.21 18.63 7.85
CA GLN A 174 -5.33 18.58 8.79
C GLN A 174 -4.83 18.80 10.23
N LEU A 175 -3.70 18.19 10.61
CA LEU A 175 -3.07 18.45 11.91
C LEU A 175 -2.57 19.89 12.08
N ASP A 176 -2.15 20.55 11.00
CA ASP A 176 -1.63 21.93 11.04
C ASP A 176 -2.64 22.94 11.59
N VAL A 177 -3.95 22.65 11.55
CA VAL A 177 -5.01 23.51 12.13
C VAL A 177 -5.00 23.53 13.66
N HIS A 178 -4.37 22.54 14.30
CA HIS A 178 -4.29 22.42 15.75
C HIS A 178 -3.00 22.99 16.32
N VAL A 179 -2.09 23.52 15.49
CA VAL A 179 -0.80 24.06 15.92
C VAL A 179 -0.99 25.34 16.75
N ALA A 180 -0.40 25.39 17.95
CA ALA A 180 -0.44 26.58 18.80
C ALA A 180 0.18 27.80 18.08
N GLY A 181 -0.52 28.94 18.10
CA GLY A 181 -0.06 30.19 17.50
C GLY A 181 -0.13 30.27 15.97
N SER A 182 -0.80 29.33 15.29
CA SER A 182 -0.93 29.30 13.82
C SER A 182 -1.85 30.37 13.22
N GLY A 183 -2.64 31.07 14.06
CA GLY A 183 -3.71 32.00 13.63
C GLY A 183 -4.84 31.33 12.84
N LYS A 184 -4.82 30.00 12.68
CA LYS A 184 -5.80 29.19 11.95
C LYS A 184 -6.23 28.03 12.85
N GLY A 185 -7.30 28.22 13.61
CA GLY A 185 -7.89 27.17 14.46
C GLY A 185 -7.82 27.44 15.96
N ASP A 186 -8.49 26.58 16.71
CA ASP A 186 -8.67 26.66 18.15
C ASP A 186 -7.32 26.47 18.88
N HIS A 187 -6.85 27.54 19.55
CA HIS A 187 -5.60 27.54 20.31
C HIS A 187 -5.64 26.60 21.54
N GLN A 188 -6.75 25.90 21.77
CA GLN A 188 -6.98 25.02 22.92
C GLN A 188 -6.87 23.53 22.62
N HIS A 189 -6.53 23.11 21.39
CA HIS A 189 -6.37 21.68 21.10
C HIS A 189 -5.27 21.07 21.98
N PRO A 190 -5.49 19.91 22.65
CA PRO A 190 -4.52 19.32 23.58
C PRO A 190 -3.13 19.03 22.97
N TYR A 191 -3.06 18.85 21.65
CA TYR A 191 -1.79 18.66 20.93
C TYR A 191 -1.08 19.95 20.49
N GLY A 192 -1.64 21.14 20.71
CA GLY A 192 -1.13 22.38 20.11
C GLY A 192 0.34 22.67 20.42
N ASP A 193 0.77 22.46 21.67
CA ASP A 193 2.17 22.63 22.08
C ASP A 193 3.10 21.52 21.59
N VAL A 194 2.58 20.32 21.31
CA VAL A 194 3.36 19.24 20.68
C VAL A 194 3.57 19.58 19.20
N LEU A 195 2.50 20.00 18.51
CA LEU A 195 2.48 20.25 17.07
C LEU A 195 3.26 21.50 16.66
N ARG A 196 3.49 22.46 17.57
CA ARG A 196 4.36 23.63 17.30
C ARG A 196 5.81 23.22 16.96
N HIS A 197 6.24 22.06 17.45
CA HIS A 197 7.56 21.52 17.16
C HIS A 197 7.50 20.63 15.90
N ASN A 198 8.14 21.08 14.82
CA ASN A 198 8.01 20.44 13.51
C ASN A 198 8.36 18.94 13.52
N ILE A 199 9.36 18.53 14.30
CA ILE A 199 9.77 17.12 14.41
C ILE A 199 8.66 16.22 14.98
N TYR A 200 7.94 16.67 16.00
CA TYR A 200 6.84 15.88 16.59
C TYR A 200 5.61 15.90 15.69
N ARG A 201 5.36 17.03 15.02
CA ARG A 201 4.30 17.14 14.02
C ARG A 201 4.51 16.20 12.83
N GLU A 202 5.73 16.11 12.31
CA GLU A 202 6.05 15.18 11.20
C GLU A 202 5.87 13.72 11.64
N ARG A 203 6.39 13.35 12.82
CA ARG A 203 6.24 11.99 13.36
C ARG A 203 4.79 11.63 13.65
N MET A 204 4.00 12.57 14.18
CA MET A 204 2.58 12.35 14.42
C MET A 204 1.82 12.18 13.10
N ALA A 205 2.06 13.05 12.12
CA ALA A 205 1.43 12.92 10.80
C ALA A 205 1.78 11.59 10.13
N GLU A 206 3.03 11.16 10.20
CA GLU A 206 3.48 9.85 9.72
C GLU A 206 2.75 8.70 10.43
N THR A 207 2.83 8.67 11.77
CA THR A 207 2.24 7.60 12.60
C THR A 207 0.73 7.50 12.39
N VAL A 208 0.01 8.62 12.35
CA VAL A 208 -1.44 8.66 12.15
C VAL A 208 -1.80 8.20 10.74
N THR A 209 -1.07 8.66 9.71
CA THR A 209 -1.31 8.23 8.33
C THR A 209 -1.16 6.72 8.19
N ASP A 210 -0.07 6.17 8.73
CA ASP A 210 0.26 4.76 8.57
C ASP A 210 -0.62 3.85 9.43
N SER A 211 -1.05 4.33 10.60
CA SER A 211 -2.04 3.63 11.44
C SER A 211 -3.41 3.58 10.76
N LEU A 212 -3.85 4.67 10.12
CA LEU A 212 -5.08 4.66 9.33
C LEU A 212 -4.99 3.70 8.14
N ARG A 213 -3.87 3.71 7.40
CA ARG A 213 -3.62 2.76 6.31
C ARG A 213 -3.66 1.31 6.79
N ALA A 214 -3.05 1.02 7.93
CA ALA A 214 -3.05 -0.32 8.51
C ALA A 214 -4.47 -0.77 8.88
N LEU A 215 -5.25 0.06 9.57
CA LEU A 215 -6.64 -0.25 9.90
C LEU A 215 -7.53 -0.42 8.66
N LEU A 216 -7.34 0.40 7.62
CA LEU A 216 -8.08 0.28 6.36
C LEU A 216 -7.75 -1.03 5.63
N LEU A 217 -6.50 -1.49 5.68
CA LEU A 217 -6.12 -2.80 5.17
C LEU A 217 -6.71 -3.95 6.01
N GLU A 218 -6.75 -3.81 7.34
CA GLU A 218 -7.44 -4.78 8.21
C GLU A 218 -8.92 -4.88 7.88
N LEU A 219 -9.58 -3.74 7.65
CA LEU A 219 -10.97 -3.65 7.21
C LEU A 219 -11.18 -4.32 5.84
N ALA A 220 -10.16 -4.32 4.98
CA ALA A 220 -10.14 -5.04 3.70
C ALA A 220 -9.73 -6.53 3.82
N HIS A 221 -9.81 -7.13 5.01
CA HIS A 221 -9.51 -8.53 5.29
C HIS A 221 -8.04 -8.95 5.10
N TYR A 222 -7.11 -8.02 5.36
CA TYR A 222 -5.69 -8.34 5.46
C TYR A 222 -5.27 -8.51 6.93
N HIS A 223 -4.30 -9.38 7.16
CA HIS A 223 -3.45 -9.33 8.34
C HIS A 223 -2.34 -8.31 8.07
N VAL A 224 -2.15 -7.35 8.98
CA VAL A 224 -1.25 -6.21 8.75
C VAL A 224 -0.14 -6.17 9.79
N GLN A 225 1.08 -5.91 9.33
CA GLN A 225 2.24 -5.69 10.18
C GLN A 225 2.89 -4.37 9.82
N VAL A 226 3.21 -3.57 10.83
CA VAL A 226 3.95 -2.31 10.70
C VAL A 226 5.23 -2.42 11.51
N PHE A 227 6.38 -2.32 10.85
CA PHE A 227 7.69 -2.50 11.51
C PHE A 227 8.80 -1.69 10.84
N GLU A 228 9.90 -1.51 11.56
CA GLU A 228 11.13 -0.91 11.02
C GLU A 228 11.88 -1.92 10.15
N PHE A 229 12.02 -1.65 8.84
CA PHE A 229 12.61 -2.62 7.89
C PHE A 229 14.13 -2.47 7.75
N ILE A 230 14.68 -1.29 8.01
CA ILE A 230 16.12 -1.02 8.00
C ILE A 230 16.44 -0.01 9.09
N GLY A 231 17.58 -0.19 9.77
CA GLY A 231 17.97 0.69 10.87
C GLY A 231 17.98 2.16 10.47
N GLY A 232 17.49 3.02 11.37
CA GLY A 232 17.39 4.47 11.17
C GLY A 232 18.70 5.18 10.78
N GLU A 233 19.86 4.55 10.95
CA GLU A 233 21.15 5.04 10.42
C GLU A 233 21.20 5.10 8.89
N HIS A 234 20.27 4.42 8.21
CA HIS A 234 20.21 4.34 6.76
C HIS A 234 19.13 5.24 6.14
N THR A 235 18.05 5.55 6.87
CA THR A 235 16.98 6.44 6.41
C THR A 235 16.09 6.84 7.59
N SER A 236 15.62 8.09 7.62
CA SER A 236 14.60 8.53 8.58
C SER A 236 13.19 8.00 8.25
N LYS A 237 13.02 7.42 7.07
CA LYS A 237 11.78 6.77 6.60
C LYS A 237 12.05 5.28 6.47
N ASN A 238 11.83 4.57 7.57
CA ASN A 238 12.23 3.19 7.79
C ASN A 238 11.05 2.29 8.17
N VAL A 239 9.83 2.82 8.19
CA VAL A 239 8.60 2.05 8.43
C VAL A 239 8.20 1.30 7.15
N MET A 240 7.80 0.04 7.31
CA MET A 240 7.21 -0.79 6.28
C MET A 240 5.85 -1.31 6.77
N ILE A 241 4.84 -1.18 5.91
CA ILE A 241 3.52 -1.80 6.10
C ILE A 241 3.46 -3.00 5.17
N VAL A 242 3.23 -4.18 5.75
CA VAL A 242 2.98 -5.43 5.05
C VAL A 242 1.55 -5.85 5.32
N ALA A 243 0.79 -6.15 4.28
CA ALA A 243 -0.55 -6.70 4.35
C ALA A 243 -0.57 -8.08 3.66
N THR A 244 -1.00 -9.10 4.38
CA THR A 244 -1.16 -10.47 3.88
C THR A 244 -2.63 -10.85 3.91
N LYS A 245 -3.18 -11.21 2.74
CA LYS A 245 -4.60 -11.54 2.61
C LYS A 245 -4.97 -12.70 3.52
N LEU A 246 -6.06 -12.55 4.27
CA LEU A 246 -6.53 -13.62 5.15
C LEU A 246 -7.17 -14.75 4.33
N PRO A 247 -6.99 -16.02 4.72
CA PRO A 247 -7.65 -17.14 4.06
C PRO A 247 -9.17 -17.13 4.27
N ASN A 248 -9.64 -16.55 5.38
CA ASN A 248 -11.05 -16.37 5.68
C ASN A 248 -11.31 -14.88 5.97
N PRO A 249 -12.43 -14.32 5.48
CA PRO A 249 -12.86 -12.98 5.85
C PRO A 249 -13.01 -12.81 7.37
N ARG A 250 -12.83 -11.58 7.83
CA ARG A 250 -13.11 -11.19 9.22
C ARG A 250 -14.62 -11.23 9.48
N SER A 251 -15.02 -11.43 10.73
CA SER A 251 -16.43 -11.39 11.10
C SER A 251 -16.99 -9.97 11.06
N ASP A 252 -18.31 -9.82 10.92
CA ASP A 252 -18.96 -8.51 10.94
C ASP A 252 -18.68 -7.73 12.24
N ALA A 253 -18.56 -8.44 13.37
CA ALA A 253 -18.21 -7.83 14.65
C ALA A 253 -16.79 -7.26 14.65
N ASP A 254 -15.82 -7.97 14.06
CA ASP A 254 -14.45 -7.48 13.91
C ASP A 254 -14.38 -6.26 12.98
N LEU A 255 -15.15 -6.28 11.89
CA LEU A 255 -15.22 -5.15 10.95
C LEU A 255 -15.80 -3.90 11.62
N MET A 256 -16.83 -4.07 12.46
CA MET A 256 -17.43 -2.97 13.20
C MET A 256 -16.45 -2.39 14.23
N ASP A 257 -15.72 -3.24 14.97
CA ASP A 257 -14.65 -2.80 15.87
C ASP A 257 -13.53 -2.02 15.14
N ILE A 258 -13.07 -2.54 14.00
CA ILE A 258 -12.06 -1.85 13.18
C ILE A 258 -12.58 -0.49 12.71
N GLN A 259 -13.84 -0.41 12.28
CA GLN A 259 -14.46 0.84 11.85
C GLN A 259 -14.55 1.86 12.99
N ASP A 260 -14.94 1.43 14.19
CA ASP A 260 -14.99 2.28 15.38
C ASP A 260 -13.58 2.79 15.76
N ARG A 261 -12.55 1.94 15.65
CA ARG A 261 -11.15 2.31 15.88
C ARG A 261 -10.63 3.31 14.85
N ILE A 262 -11.00 3.15 13.58
CA ILE A 262 -10.69 4.14 12.51
C ILE A 262 -11.31 5.49 12.87
N GLN A 263 -12.59 5.51 13.25
CA GLN A 263 -13.30 6.73 13.62
C GLN A 263 -12.70 7.41 14.85
N ALA A 264 -12.41 6.64 15.90
CA ALA A 264 -11.81 7.16 17.12
C ALA A 264 -10.43 7.78 16.85
N LEU A 265 -9.58 7.11 16.06
CA LEU A 265 -8.26 7.63 15.70
C LEU A 265 -8.37 8.90 14.84
N ALA A 266 -9.24 8.88 13.83
CA ALA A 266 -9.44 10.03 12.95
C ALA A 266 -10.00 11.23 13.71
N HIS A 267 -11.00 11.03 14.58
CA HIS A 267 -11.58 12.08 15.42
C HIS A 267 -10.56 12.68 16.39
N LEU A 268 -9.79 11.84 17.11
CA LEU A 268 -8.76 12.28 18.05
C LEU A 268 -7.72 13.22 17.39
N HIS A 269 -7.45 13.01 16.10
CA HIS A 269 -6.43 13.74 15.35
C HIS A 269 -7.02 14.78 14.37
N GLY A 270 -8.34 15.01 14.37
CA GLY A 270 -8.98 15.97 13.46
C GLY A 270 -8.86 15.60 11.97
N VAL A 271 -8.75 14.31 11.67
CA VAL A 271 -8.64 13.81 10.29
C VAL A 271 -10.04 13.53 9.74
N SER A 272 -10.49 14.37 8.82
CA SER A 272 -11.79 14.21 8.14
C SER A 272 -11.65 13.56 6.77
N LYS A 273 -10.45 13.60 6.17
CA LYS A 273 -10.18 13.05 4.84
C LYS A 273 -8.94 12.18 4.83
N GLN A 274 -9.06 11.01 4.22
CA GLN A 274 -7.97 10.09 3.93
C GLN A 274 -8.23 9.43 2.55
N ARG A 275 -7.22 9.41 1.67
CA ARG A 275 -7.37 8.99 0.26
C ARG A 275 -7.81 7.53 0.08
N LEU A 276 -7.21 6.59 0.81
CA LEU A 276 -7.55 5.16 0.74
C LEU A 276 -8.99 4.90 1.22
N SER A 277 -9.39 5.52 2.33
CA SER A 277 -10.77 5.52 2.83
C SER A 277 -11.74 6.03 1.76
N THR A 278 -11.37 7.11 1.03
CA THR A 278 -12.19 7.64 -0.08
C THR A 278 -12.40 6.60 -1.18
N TRP A 279 -11.37 5.82 -1.52
CA TRP A 279 -11.48 4.75 -2.51
C TRP A 279 -12.37 3.60 -2.04
N MET A 280 -12.28 3.23 -0.77
CA MET A 280 -13.05 2.13 -0.17
C MET A 280 -14.56 2.43 0.00
N GLY A 281 -15.02 3.65 -0.32
CA GLY A 281 -16.40 4.07 -0.09
C GLY A 281 -16.59 4.67 1.31
N LYS A 282 -17.83 4.74 1.83
CA LYS A 282 -18.22 5.48 3.05
C LYS A 282 -17.63 4.92 4.38
N VAL A 283 -16.34 4.66 4.45
CA VAL A 283 -15.62 4.61 5.72
C VAL A 283 -15.60 6.04 6.26
N VAL A 284 -16.61 6.37 7.05
CA VAL A 284 -16.75 7.69 7.68
C VAL A 284 -15.61 7.83 8.68
N LEU A 285 -14.66 8.73 8.43
CA LEU A 285 -13.52 9.00 9.31
C LEU A 285 -13.93 9.87 10.50
N ALA A 286 -14.79 10.86 10.25
CA ALA A 286 -15.46 11.64 11.29
C ALA A 286 -16.82 12.09 10.74
N PRO A 287 -17.86 12.22 11.58
CA PRO A 287 -19.11 12.84 11.16
C PRO A 287 -18.86 14.28 10.71
N GLU A 288 -19.37 14.65 9.53
CA GLU A 288 -19.48 16.07 9.14
C GLU A 288 -20.39 16.75 10.17
N ASN A 289 -19.81 17.66 10.96
CA ASN A 289 -20.41 18.40 12.09
C ASN A 289 -20.40 17.67 13.44
N ALA A 290 -19.26 17.74 14.14
CA ALA A 290 -19.19 17.60 15.60
C ALA A 290 -19.18 18.99 16.29
N GLU A 291 -19.80 20.00 15.68
CA GLU A 291 -20.21 21.20 16.41
C GLU A 291 -21.63 20.94 16.92
N ASN A 292 -21.76 20.80 18.25
CA ASN A 292 -22.98 20.54 19.02
C ASN A 292 -23.40 19.06 19.17
N MET A 293 -22.66 18.29 19.97
CA MET A 293 -23.30 17.25 20.78
C MET A 293 -23.36 17.77 22.22
N ASP A 294 -24.43 18.50 22.52
CA ASP A 294 -24.90 18.62 23.90
C ASP A 294 -25.65 17.33 24.24
N ASP A 295 -25.41 16.84 25.44
CA ASP A 295 -25.90 15.56 25.96
C ASP A 295 -27.45 15.56 26.00
N THR A 296 -28.07 14.38 25.88
CA THR A 296 -29.52 14.09 26.05
C THR A 296 -30.47 14.22 24.84
N THR A 297 -30.50 13.26 23.91
CA THR A 297 -31.75 12.62 23.39
C THR A 297 -31.45 11.46 22.41
N PRO A 298 -32.26 10.38 22.37
CA PRO A 298 -31.98 9.23 21.51
C PRO A 298 -32.38 9.48 20.05
N PRO A 299 -31.68 8.90 19.06
CA PRO A 299 -31.84 9.27 17.66
C PRO A 299 -33.14 8.74 17.06
N GLN A 300 -33.95 9.65 16.50
CA GLN A 300 -35.06 9.32 15.61
C GLN A 300 -34.54 9.11 14.18
N THR A 301 -35.07 8.08 13.53
CA THR A 301 -34.74 7.65 12.17
C THR A 301 -35.13 8.70 11.13
N ALA A 302 -34.16 9.30 10.44
CA ALA A 302 -34.39 10.15 9.29
C ALA A 302 -34.27 9.36 7.97
N ASN A 303 -35.34 9.41 7.20
CA ASN A 303 -35.56 8.65 5.98
C ASN A 303 -35.26 9.58 4.78
N HIS A 304 -34.16 9.36 4.04
CA HIS A 304 -33.92 10.09 2.78
C HIS A 304 -33.38 9.22 1.63
N LYS A 305 -34.07 9.43 0.49
CA LYS A 305 -34.04 8.90 -0.87
C LYS A 305 -32.75 8.21 -1.37
N LYS A 306 -32.98 7.01 -1.92
CA LYS A 306 -32.07 6.12 -2.66
C LYS A 306 -31.41 6.79 -3.88
N LEU A 307 -30.10 6.62 -4.01
CA LEU A 307 -29.34 6.67 -5.26
C LEU A 307 -28.96 5.23 -5.68
N SER A 308 -28.89 4.98 -6.98
CA SER A 308 -28.98 3.68 -7.64
C SER A 308 -27.86 2.67 -7.29
N PRO A 309 -28.17 1.36 -7.17
CA PRO A 309 -27.18 0.33 -6.85
C PRO A 309 -26.50 -0.19 -8.11
N LYS A 310 -25.32 0.33 -8.45
CA LYS A 310 -24.36 -0.36 -9.33
C LYS A 310 -22.95 -0.04 -8.84
N ARG A 311 -22.15 -1.10 -8.63
CA ARG A 311 -20.76 -1.14 -8.12
C ARG A 311 -20.60 -1.45 -6.62
N MET A 312 -21.22 -2.54 -6.16
CA MET A 312 -20.61 -3.42 -5.17
C MET A 312 -20.44 -4.81 -5.81
N PRO A 313 -19.32 -5.52 -5.61
CA PRO A 313 -19.24 -6.94 -5.93
C PRO A 313 -20.28 -7.72 -5.09
N PRO A 314 -20.83 -8.83 -5.59
CA PRO A 314 -21.84 -9.59 -4.85
C PRO A 314 -21.23 -10.21 -3.60
N LEU A 315 -21.87 -9.97 -2.45
CA LEU A 315 -21.72 -10.78 -1.25
C LEU A 315 -22.22 -12.19 -1.59
N VAL A 316 -21.33 -13.16 -1.60
CA VAL A 316 -21.70 -14.57 -1.81
C VAL A 316 -22.31 -15.08 -0.50
N SER A 317 -23.57 -15.50 -0.58
CA SER A 317 -24.28 -16.30 0.42
C SER A 317 -23.75 -17.73 0.48
#